data_AF-A0A348YAA3-F1
#
_entry.id   AF-A0A348YAA3-F1
#
_cell.length_a   1.000
_cell.length_b   1.000
_cell.length_c   1.000
_cell.angle_alpha   90.00
_cell.angle_beta   90.00
_cell.angle_gamma   90.00
#
_symmetry.space_group_name_H-M   'P 1'
#
loop_
_entity.id
_entity.type
_entity.pdbx_description
1 polymer ?
#
loop_
_entity_poly.entity_id
_entity_poly.type
_entity_poly.pdbx_seq_one_letter_code
_entity_poly.pdbx_strand_id
1 'polypeptide(L)'
;VNEVTKEDLQQQYEAYKQSLAVVDERKISQILLTGNDAKARADKIKVRLAKGEAFAKVAKIESDDPSGETGGDIGRFNPSVFGNDAAAVEKALEGLSVGDVSVPVKTSFGYQIFTVTEDNGKKIPSLESMRDKLTAKAKEYKRQEIYADKVTAINDLAADGFSIEDIAQQENVSLKRLKDYRKENNKSVLAQPAVIKQAFDEFTIQDQAVTAGIEVGNGTVWVQPSNYRPTKTLSLSAATPRITQLLRQQKASDLALNDAKKLAASIKTTADINKQAVTFQALGEVNRQTTQLTEKERGLAFSKQAPEKAVVAVASKTEMGATVLVGDRIKTDQQSPLSADQRAQTAAIIRDNLGQDQLQDYLDYLRMVYKVEINKANMENAQGR
;
A
#
# COMPACT_ATOMS: atom_id res chain seq x y z
N VAL A 1 12.96 23.22 -2.81
CA VAL A 1 13.84 23.20 -4.00
C VAL A 1 13.26 24.16 -5.03
N ASN A 2 13.83 25.37 -5.11
CA ASN A 2 13.30 26.41 -6.00
C ASN A 2 13.90 26.31 -7.41
N GLU A 3 15.12 25.77 -7.54
CA GLU A 3 15.81 25.65 -8.83
C GLU A 3 16.41 24.26 -9.06
N VAL A 4 16.25 23.77 -10.29
CA VAL A 4 16.87 22.56 -10.83
C VAL A 4 17.91 23.02 -11.85
N THR A 5 19.15 22.56 -11.71
CA THR A 5 20.23 22.97 -12.62
C THR A 5 20.14 22.23 -13.96
N LYS A 6 20.94 22.65 -14.95
CA LYS A 6 21.00 21.93 -16.23
C LYS A 6 21.64 20.55 -16.03
N GLU A 7 22.58 20.46 -15.12
CA GLU A 7 23.28 19.26 -14.71
C GLU A 7 22.30 18.27 -14.06
N ASP A 8 21.43 18.74 -13.15
CA ASP A 8 20.37 17.93 -12.54
C ASP A 8 19.46 17.31 -13.62
N LEU A 9 19.04 18.10 -14.62
CA LEU A 9 18.22 17.62 -15.74
C LEU A 9 18.97 16.63 -16.63
N GLN A 10 20.24 16.89 -16.92
CA GLN A 10 21.07 15.99 -17.72
C GLN A 10 21.22 14.65 -17.01
N GLN A 11 21.51 14.65 -15.71
CA GLN A 11 21.64 13.43 -14.91
C GLN A 11 20.33 12.61 -14.91
N GLN A 12 19.17 13.27 -14.74
CA GLN A 12 17.88 12.57 -14.82
C GLN A 12 17.57 12.05 -16.22
N TYR A 13 18.01 12.76 -17.27
CA TYR A 13 17.87 12.30 -18.65
C TYR A 13 18.77 11.10 -18.95
N GLU A 14 20.02 11.09 -18.50
CA GLU A 14 20.92 9.94 -18.63
C GLU A 14 20.37 8.71 -17.90
N ALA A 15 19.91 8.87 -16.66
CA ALA A 15 19.27 7.79 -15.91
C ALA A 15 18.00 7.26 -16.61
N TYR A 16 17.22 8.16 -17.22
CA TYR A 16 16.07 7.77 -18.04
C TYR A 16 16.49 6.98 -19.30
N LYS A 17 17.52 7.43 -20.02
CA LYS A 17 18.07 6.70 -21.18
C LYS A 17 18.59 5.32 -20.80
N GLN A 18 19.32 5.20 -19.69
CA GLN A 18 19.79 3.92 -19.18
C GLN A 18 18.62 2.98 -18.85
N SER A 19 17.54 3.48 -18.24
CA SER A 19 16.35 2.67 -17.98
C SER A 19 15.63 2.19 -19.24
N LEU A 20 15.76 2.91 -20.37
CA LEU A 20 15.20 2.53 -21.67
C LEU A 20 16.15 1.62 -22.48
N ALA A 21 17.46 1.78 -22.36
CA ALA A 21 18.46 0.97 -23.07
C ALA A 21 18.38 -0.53 -22.71
N VAL A 22 17.74 -0.87 -21.60
CA VAL A 22 17.40 -2.25 -21.21
C VAL A 22 16.32 -2.86 -22.14
N VAL A 23 15.69 -2.07 -23.01
CA VAL A 23 14.56 -2.46 -23.86
C VAL A 23 14.89 -2.13 -25.33
N ASP A 24 15.95 -2.71 -25.89
CA ASP A 24 16.18 -2.67 -27.34
C ASP A 24 15.08 -3.49 -28.05
N GLU A 25 14.26 -2.86 -28.89
CA GLU A 25 13.14 -3.48 -29.61
C GLU A 25 13.46 -3.81 -31.07
N ARG A 26 14.72 -3.65 -31.50
CA ARG A 26 15.13 -3.98 -32.86
C ARG A 26 15.00 -5.48 -33.13
N LYS A 27 14.43 -5.84 -34.28
CA LYS A 27 14.57 -7.20 -34.82
C LYS A 27 15.81 -7.27 -35.69
N ILE A 28 16.53 -8.37 -35.57
CA ILE A 28 17.79 -8.58 -36.29
C ILE A 28 17.80 -9.95 -36.96
N SER A 29 18.56 -10.04 -38.04
CA SER A 29 18.94 -11.31 -38.67
C SER A 29 20.44 -11.49 -38.62
N GLN A 30 20.89 -12.75 -38.60
CA GLN A 30 22.29 -13.14 -38.51
C GLN A 30 22.73 -14.09 -39.63
N ILE A 31 24.02 -14.07 -39.95
CA ILE A 31 24.73 -15.12 -40.68
C ILE A 31 25.86 -15.59 -39.78
N LEU A 32 25.81 -16.84 -39.32
CA LEU A 32 26.86 -17.46 -38.52
C LEU A 32 27.80 -18.26 -39.43
N LEU A 33 29.10 -18.12 -39.20
CA LEU A 33 30.13 -18.87 -39.91
C LEU A 33 31.07 -19.52 -38.90
N THR A 34 31.27 -20.83 -39.04
CA THR A 34 32.10 -21.65 -38.17
C THR A 34 33.29 -22.23 -38.95
N GLY A 35 34.27 -22.77 -38.23
CA GLY A 35 35.49 -23.33 -38.84
C GLY A 35 36.65 -22.35 -39.03
N ASN A 36 37.78 -22.88 -39.51
CA ASN A 36 39.05 -22.15 -39.60
C ASN A 36 39.06 -21.08 -40.71
N ASP A 37 38.18 -21.21 -41.70
CA ASP A 37 38.01 -20.28 -42.82
C ASP A 37 36.87 -19.27 -42.60
N ALA A 38 36.20 -19.31 -41.44
CA ALA A 38 35.02 -18.49 -41.10
C ALA A 38 35.25 -16.98 -41.34
N LYS A 39 36.43 -16.45 -40.98
CA LYS A 39 36.75 -15.02 -41.22
C LYS A 39 36.80 -14.68 -42.70
N ALA A 40 37.45 -15.52 -43.50
CA ALA A 40 37.58 -15.32 -44.94
C ALA A 40 36.21 -15.45 -45.65
N ARG A 41 35.36 -16.38 -45.20
CA ARG A 41 33.96 -16.49 -45.62
C ARG A 41 33.18 -15.22 -45.28
N ALA A 42 33.31 -14.71 -44.05
CA ALA A 42 32.63 -13.51 -43.59
C ALA A 42 32.99 -12.28 -44.43
N ASP A 43 34.28 -12.11 -44.74
CA ASP A 43 34.76 -10.99 -45.56
C ASP A 43 34.20 -11.06 -47.00
N LYS A 44 34.14 -12.26 -47.59
CA LYS A 44 33.53 -12.45 -48.92
C LYS A 44 32.02 -12.16 -48.91
N ILE A 45 31.32 -12.62 -47.88
CA ILE A 45 29.89 -12.33 -47.70
C ILE A 45 29.66 -10.83 -47.56
N LYS A 46 30.51 -10.13 -46.81
CA LYS A 46 30.40 -8.67 -46.65
C LYS A 46 30.50 -7.94 -47.99
N VAL A 47 31.38 -8.38 -48.88
CA VAL A 47 31.50 -7.83 -50.25
C VAL A 47 30.24 -8.11 -51.08
N ARG A 48 29.63 -9.28 -50.95
CA ARG A 48 28.37 -9.64 -51.63
C ARG A 48 27.19 -8.79 -51.16
N LEU A 49 27.06 -8.63 -49.85
CA LEU A 49 26.03 -7.79 -49.23
C LEU A 49 26.22 -6.32 -49.60
N ALA A 50 27.46 -5.83 -49.67
CA ALA A 50 27.77 -4.47 -50.14
C ALA A 50 27.42 -4.23 -51.62
N LYS A 51 27.36 -5.29 -52.43
CA LYS A 51 26.88 -5.24 -53.83
C LYS A 51 25.35 -5.28 -53.96
N GLY A 52 24.63 -5.30 -52.83
CA GLY A 52 23.16 -5.28 -52.80
C GLY A 52 22.51 -6.66 -52.85
N GLU A 53 23.25 -7.75 -52.63
CA GLU A 53 22.64 -9.08 -52.49
C GLU A 53 21.79 -9.13 -51.21
N ALA A 54 20.59 -9.70 -51.31
CA ALA A 54 19.65 -9.73 -50.19
C ALA A 54 20.18 -10.59 -49.03
N PHE A 55 20.24 -10.02 -47.82
CA PHE A 55 20.78 -10.69 -46.63
C PHE A 55 20.17 -12.07 -46.38
N ALA A 56 18.84 -12.18 -46.46
CA ALA A 56 18.13 -13.44 -46.26
C ALA A 56 18.49 -14.52 -47.29
N LYS A 57 18.86 -14.13 -48.52
CA LYS A 57 19.32 -15.09 -49.54
C LYS A 57 20.71 -15.61 -49.20
N VAL A 58 21.61 -14.71 -48.78
CA VAL A 58 22.97 -15.09 -48.40
C VAL A 58 22.95 -15.95 -47.13
N ALA A 59 22.11 -15.61 -46.15
CA ALA A 59 21.93 -16.40 -44.93
C ALA A 59 21.45 -17.83 -45.21
N LYS A 60 20.49 -18.02 -46.13
CA LYS A 60 20.01 -19.36 -46.53
C LYS A 60 21.08 -20.24 -47.15
N ILE A 61 22.06 -19.65 -47.82
CA ILE A 61 23.08 -20.39 -48.56
C ILE A 61 24.32 -20.61 -47.71
N GLU A 62 24.72 -19.61 -46.92
CA GLU A 62 26.04 -19.54 -46.33
C GLU A 62 26.06 -19.66 -44.80
N SER A 63 24.92 -19.48 -44.11
CA SER A 63 24.87 -19.51 -42.65
C SER A 63 24.94 -20.94 -42.13
N ASP A 64 25.82 -21.16 -41.15
CA ASP A 64 25.97 -22.42 -40.42
C ASP A 64 25.00 -22.50 -39.21
N ASP A 65 24.24 -21.44 -38.93
CA ASP A 65 23.20 -21.41 -37.89
C ASP A 65 21.83 -21.86 -38.44
N PRO A 66 20.99 -22.59 -37.67
CA PRO A 66 19.67 -23.02 -38.11
C PRO A 66 18.74 -21.90 -38.59
N SER A 67 18.90 -20.67 -38.08
CA SER A 67 18.14 -19.51 -38.59
C SER A 67 18.42 -19.21 -40.07
N GLY A 68 19.51 -19.74 -40.64
CA GLY A 68 19.81 -19.66 -42.07
C GLY A 68 18.60 -20.06 -42.93
N GLU A 69 17.88 -21.12 -42.56
CA GLU A 69 16.68 -21.59 -43.29
C GLU A 69 15.56 -20.54 -43.36
N THR A 70 15.46 -19.70 -42.33
CA THR A 70 14.51 -18.57 -42.23
C THR A 70 15.12 -17.24 -42.65
N GLY A 71 16.25 -17.24 -43.38
CA GLY A 71 16.91 -16.03 -43.84
C GLY A 71 17.74 -15.33 -42.76
N GLY A 72 18.11 -16.06 -41.71
CA GLY A 72 18.90 -15.58 -40.59
C GLY A 72 18.07 -14.96 -39.47
N ASP A 73 16.74 -15.01 -39.52
CA ASP A 73 15.88 -14.30 -38.56
C ASP A 73 15.99 -14.89 -37.14
N ILE A 74 16.42 -14.06 -36.19
CA ILE A 74 16.51 -14.38 -34.76
C ILE A 74 15.57 -13.52 -33.91
N GLY A 75 14.67 -12.78 -34.56
CA GLY A 75 13.67 -11.94 -33.89
C GLY A 75 14.30 -10.75 -33.17
N ARG A 76 13.69 -10.38 -32.04
CA ARG A 76 14.10 -9.22 -31.25
C ARG A 76 15.50 -9.44 -30.65
N PHE A 77 16.37 -8.44 -30.76
CA PHE A 77 17.68 -8.48 -30.12
C PHE A 77 17.53 -8.71 -28.62
N ASN A 78 18.19 -9.76 -28.14
CA ASN A 78 18.22 -10.13 -26.73
C ASN A 78 19.67 -10.40 -26.31
N PRO A 79 20.29 -9.49 -25.53
CA PRO A 79 21.68 -9.64 -25.07
C PRO A 79 21.95 -10.98 -24.37
N SER A 80 20.95 -11.55 -23.68
CA SER A 80 21.11 -12.81 -22.94
C SER A 80 21.42 -14.01 -23.84
N VAL A 81 21.07 -13.97 -25.13
CA VAL A 81 21.35 -15.06 -26.09
C VAL A 81 22.84 -15.12 -26.46
N PHE A 82 23.55 -14.00 -26.35
CA PHE A 82 24.97 -13.89 -26.72
C PHE A 82 25.92 -14.00 -25.51
N GLY A 83 25.40 -14.08 -24.29
CA GLY A 83 26.20 -14.24 -23.08
C GLY A 83 27.31 -13.19 -22.96
N ASN A 84 28.56 -13.65 -22.80
CA ASN A 84 29.73 -12.78 -22.66
C ASN A 84 30.06 -11.97 -23.93
N ASP A 85 29.52 -12.35 -25.09
CA ASP A 85 29.77 -11.67 -26.36
C ASP A 85 28.76 -10.55 -26.65
N ALA A 86 27.75 -10.38 -25.79
CA ALA A 86 26.66 -9.41 -25.98
C ALA A 86 27.17 -7.98 -26.26
N ALA A 87 28.16 -7.50 -25.51
CA ALA A 87 28.72 -6.16 -25.71
C ALA A 87 29.39 -5.97 -27.08
N ALA A 88 30.02 -7.02 -27.63
CA ALA A 88 30.63 -6.97 -28.95
C ALA A 88 29.57 -6.92 -30.05
N VAL A 89 28.46 -7.63 -29.87
CA VAL A 89 27.30 -7.62 -30.78
C VAL A 89 26.56 -6.28 -30.71
N GLU A 90 26.29 -5.76 -29.51
CA GLU A 90 25.67 -4.43 -29.31
C GLU A 90 26.45 -3.34 -30.03
N LYS A 91 27.78 -3.32 -29.86
CA LYS A 91 28.66 -2.37 -30.54
C LYS A 91 28.63 -2.49 -32.06
N ALA A 92 28.47 -3.70 -32.59
CA ALA A 92 28.38 -3.92 -34.03
C ALA A 92 27.02 -3.51 -34.62
N LEU A 93 25.97 -3.51 -33.79
CA LEU A 93 24.64 -3.03 -34.12
C LEU A 93 24.46 -1.53 -33.87
N GLU A 94 25.37 -0.89 -33.14
CA GLU A 94 25.34 0.53 -32.84
C GLU A 94 25.40 1.37 -34.12
N GLY A 95 24.43 2.27 -34.30
CA GLY A 95 24.36 3.15 -35.47
C GLY A 95 23.87 2.51 -36.77
N LEU A 96 23.53 1.22 -36.79
CA LEU A 96 22.91 0.58 -37.95
C LEU A 96 21.42 0.95 -38.07
N SER A 97 21.01 1.36 -39.28
CA SER A 97 19.62 1.55 -39.65
C SER A 97 19.00 0.24 -40.18
N VAL A 98 17.68 0.20 -40.33
CA VAL A 98 16.99 -0.95 -40.97
C VAL A 98 17.56 -1.19 -42.37
N GLY A 99 18.03 -2.40 -42.62
CA GLY A 99 18.68 -2.83 -43.86
C GLY A 99 20.21 -2.68 -43.89
N ASP A 100 20.82 -1.96 -42.93
CA ASP A 100 22.27 -1.89 -42.82
C ASP A 100 22.85 -3.22 -42.33
N VAL A 101 24.10 -3.49 -42.71
CA VAL A 101 24.80 -4.73 -42.37
C VAL A 101 25.98 -4.42 -41.47
N SER A 102 26.15 -5.16 -40.38
CA SER A 102 27.27 -5.01 -39.43
C SER A 102 28.62 -5.41 -40.04
N VAL A 103 29.71 -5.04 -39.39
CA VAL A 103 31.00 -5.70 -39.62
C VAL A 103 30.96 -7.15 -39.11
N PRO A 104 31.80 -8.07 -39.62
CA PRO A 104 31.95 -9.40 -39.03
C PRO A 104 32.40 -9.31 -37.57
N VAL A 105 31.61 -9.88 -36.67
CA VAL A 105 31.86 -9.92 -35.23
C VAL A 105 32.37 -11.30 -34.85
N LYS A 106 33.50 -11.38 -34.16
CA LYS A 106 33.96 -12.64 -33.59
C LYS A 106 33.22 -12.90 -32.27
N THR A 107 32.55 -14.04 -32.17
CA THR A 107 31.89 -14.52 -30.95
C THR A 107 32.33 -15.94 -30.63
N SER A 108 31.88 -16.45 -29.48
CA SER A 108 32.05 -17.83 -29.03
C SER A 108 31.45 -18.84 -30.01
N PHE A 109 30.44 -18.43 -30.78
CA PHE A 109 29.78 -19.29 -31.77
C PHE A 109 30.50 -19.33 -33.12
N GLY A 110 31.32 -18.32 -33.46
CA GLY A 110 31.93 -18.22 -34.78
C GLY A 110 32.24 -16.79 -35.21
N TYR A 111 32.14 -16.51 -36.50
CA TYR A 111 32.02 -15.15 -37.02
C TYR A 111 30.57 -14.89 -37.41
N GLN A 112 29.99 -13.81 -36.88
CA GLN A 112 28.61 -13.43 -37.15
C GLN A 112 28.56 -12.09 -37.90
N ILE A 113 27.64 -12.01 -38.85
CA ILE A 113 27.27 -10.75 -39.51
C ILE A 113 25.79 -10.53 -39.23
N PHE A 114 25.42 -9.31 -38.87
CA PHE A 114 24.05 -8.96 -38.51
C PHE A 114 23.46 -7.92 -39.46
N THR A 115 22.13 -7.89 -39.54
CA THR A 115 21.38 -6.78 -40.15
C THR A 115 20.16 -6.46 -39.29
N VAL A 116 19.76 -5.19 -39.24
CA VAL A 116 18.54 -4.76 -38.56
C VAL A 116 17.38 -4.91 -39.55
N THR A 117 16.40 -5.75 -39.23
CA THR A 117 15.24 -6.01 -40.11
C THR A 117 14.03 -5.16 -39.76
N GLU A 118 13.90 -4.76 -38.49
CA GLU A 118 12.83 -3.90 -38.00
C GLU A 118 13.36 -3.09 -36.81
N ASP A 119 13.03 -1.80 -36.76
CA ASP A 119 13.35 -0.95 -35.60
C ASP A 119 12.04 -0.44 -34.99
N ASN A 120 11.59 -1.16 -33.95
CA ASN A 120 10.42 -0.78 -33.15
C ASN A 120 10.79 0.06 -31.93
N GLY A 121 12.06 0.44 -31.78
CA GLY A 121 12.51 1.24 -30.67
C GLY A 121 11.68 2.52 -30.56
N LYS A 122 11.00 2.71 -29.42
CA LYS A 122 10.45 4.03 -29.09
C LYS A 122 11.61 5.02 -29.13
N LYS A 123 11.62 5.92 -30.11
CA LYS A 123 12.58 7.02 -30.17
C LYS A 123 12.65 7.64 -28.79
N ILE A 124 13.84 7.62 -28.18
CA ILE A 124 14.07 8.24 -26.88
C ILE A 124 13.57 9.69 -27.01
N PRO A 125 12.51 10.08 -26.26
CA PRO A 125 12.01 11.44 -26.33
C PRO A 125 13.13 12.42 -26.01
N SER A 126 13.22 13.53 -26.73
CA SER A 126 14.28 14.52 -26.50
C SER A 126 14.21 15.07 -25.07
N LEU A 127 15.34 15.52 -24.53
CA LEU A 127 15.38 16.18 -23.22
C LEU A 127 14.36 17.32 -23.14
N GLU A 128 14.21 18.08 -24.23
CA GLU A 128 13.24 19.18 -24.32
C GLU A 128 11.79 18.69 -24.15
N SER A 129 11.41 17.60 -24.84
CA SER A 129 10.06 17.02 -24.73
C SER A 129 9.75 16.46 -23.33
N MET A 130 10.80 16.08 -22.59
CA MET A 130 10.70 15.48 -21.26
C MET A 130 10.99 16.47 -20.13
N ARG A 131 11.29 17.73 -20.46
CA ARG A 131 11.84 18.73 -19.53
C ARG A 131 11.01 18.87 -18.26
N ASP A 132 9.69 18.98 -18.37
CA ASP A 132 8.80 19.16 -17.21
C ASP A 132 8.80 17.93 -16.30
N LYS A 133 8.74 16.74 -16.88
CA LYS A 133 8.76 15.47 -16.14
C LYS A 133 10.09 15.26 -15.43
N LEU A 134 11.20 15.52 -16.13
CA LEU A 134 12.55 15.43 -15.57
C LEU A 134 12.76 16.49 -14.50
N THR A 135 12.23 17.70 -14.68
CA THR A 135 12.27 18.76 -13.67
C THR A 135 11.53 18.34 -12.41
N ALA A 136 10.32 17.78 -12.53
CA ALA A 136 9.56 17.28 -11.37
C ALA A 136 10.32 16.18 -10.62
N LYS A 137 10.91 15.23 -11.36
CA LYS A 137 11.71 14.14 -10.79
C LYS A 137 13.00 14.65 -10.13
N ALA A 138 13.72 15.56 -10.78
CA ALA A 138 14.91 16.20 -10.21
C ALA A 138 14.58 16.98 -8.94
N LYS A 139 13.47 17.73 -8.93
CA LYS A 139 13.00 18.44 -7.72
C LYS A 139 12.69 17.47 -6.58
N GLU A 140 12.13 16.31 -6.88
CA GLU A 140 11.84 15.28 -5.86
C GLU A 140 13.13 14.69 -5.28
N TYR A 141 14.07 14.24 -6.13
CA TYR A 141 15.35 13.72 -5.63
C TYR A 141 16.10 14.73 -4.78
N LYS A 142 16.20 15.98 -5.26
CA LYS A 142 16.89 17.04 -4.53
C LYS A 142 16.19 17.40 -3.22
N ARG A 143 14.86 17.23 -3.12
CA ARG A 143 14.15 17.35 -1.84
C ARG A 143 14.55 16.26 -0.87
N GLN A 144 14.63 15.01 -1.34
CA GLN A 144 14.99 13.86 -0.52
C GLN A 144 16.43 13.95 -0.02
N GLU A 145 17.35 14.37 -0.90
CA GLU A 145 18.76 14.63 -0.56
C GLU A 145 18.88 15.72 0.52
N ILE A 146 18.34 16.91 0.27
CA ILE A 146 18.36 18.01 1.25
C ILE A 146 17.70 17.59 2.57
N TYR A 147 16.62 16.80 2.51
CA TYR A 147 15.95 16.29 3.70
C TYR A 147 16.87 15.35 4.50
N ALA A 148 17.52 14.40 3.84
CA ALA A 148 18.44 13.46 4.47
C ALA A 148 19.66 14.19 5.07
N ASP A 149 20.21 15.16 4.35
CA ASP A 149 21.32 16.00 4.80
C ASP A 149 20.92 16.79 6.05
N LYS A 150 19.73 17.40 6.05
CA LYS A 150 19.20 18.11 7.22
C LYS A 150 18.97 17.21 8.42
N VAL A 151 18.39 16.03 8.21
CA VAL A 151 18.20 15.05 9.28
C VAL A 151 19.56 14.69 9.90
N THR A 152 20.57 14.48 9.06
CA THR A 152 21.94 14.16 9.49
C THR A 152 22.55 15.31 10.28
N ALA A 153 22.52 16.53 9.74
CA ALA A 153 23.06 17.72 10.41
C ALA A 153 22.40 17.98 11.78
N ILE A 154 21.07 17.86 11.86
CA ILE A 154 20.34 18.03 13.13
C ILE A 154 20.72 16.94 14.14
N ASN A 155 20.88 15.68 13.68
CA ASN A 155 21.31 14.58 14.55
C ASN A 155 22.74 14.79 15.08
N ASP A 156 23.65 15.26 14.23
CA ASP A 156 25.05 15.52 14.61
C ASP A 156 25.10 16.64 15.65
N LEU A 157 24.39 17.75 15.44
CA LEU A 157 24.30 18.83 16.43
C LEU A 157 23.66 18.38 17.75
N ALA A 158 22.62 17.54 17.69
CA ALA A 158 22.00 16.97 18.87
C ALA A 158 22.98 16.06 19.65
N ALA A 159 23.77 15.26 18.93
CA ALA A 159 24.81 14.41 19.52
C ALA A 159 25.97 15.21 20.13
N ASP A 160 26.30 16.36 19.54
CA ASP A 160 27.29 17.32 20.05
C ASP A 160 26.79 18.13 21.27
N GLY A 161 25.52 17.96 21.67
CA GLY A 161 24.94 18.56 22.87
C GLY A 161 24.38 19.98 22.69
N PHE A 162 24.14 20.41 21.45
CA PHE A 162 23.49 21.71 21.20
C PHE A 162 22.04 21.72 21.71
N SER A 163 21.55 22.90 22.13
CA SER A 163 20.15 23.07 22.53
C SER A 163 19.21 22.98 21.33
N ILE A 164 17.95 22.59 21.54
CA ILE A 164 16.98 22.52 20.45
C ILE A 164 16.69 23.89 19.85
N GLU A 165 16.84 24.97 20.63
CA GLU A 165 16.75 26.34 20.17
C GLU A 165 17.87 26.70 19.17
N ASP A 166 19.12 26.38 19.52
CA ASP A 166 20.29 26.68 18.68
C ASP A 166 20.23 25.87 17.38
N ILE A 167 19.89 24.59 17.47
CA ILE A 167 19.71 23.71 16.31
C ILE A 167 18.60 24.25 15.40
N ALA A 168 17.47 24.66 15.98
CA ALA A 168 16.35 25.19 15.20
C ALA A 168 16.72 26.47 14.44
N GLN A 169 17.51 27.34 15.07
CA GLN A 169 18.01 28.56 14.44
C GLN A 169 19.04 28.27 13.34
N GLN A 170 20.03 27.40 13.62
CA GLN A 170 21.09 27.05 12.68
C GLN A 170 20.56 26.34 11.44
N GLU A 171 19.65 25.37 11.64
CA GLU A 171 19.09 24.57 10.55
C GLU A 171 17.83 25.18 9.92
N ASN A 172 17.40 26.36 10.40
CA ASN A 172 16.22 27.08 9.94
C ASN A 172 14.95 26.19 9.94
N VAL A 173 14.73 25.48 11.05
CA VAL A 173 13.56 24.61 11.27
C VAL A 173 12.62 25.19 12.32
N SER A 174 11.34 24.84 12.25
CA SER A 174 10.33 25.40 13.15
C SER A 174 10.40 24.76 14.54
N LEU A 175 10.69 25.58 15.56
CA LEU A 175 10.58 25.19 16.96
C LEU A 175 9.17 25.40 17.51
N LYS A 176 8.63 24.39 18.20
CA LYS A 176 7.35 24.48 18.93
C LYS A 176 7.52 24.02 20.37
N ARG A 177 7.03 24.81 21.32
CA ARG A 177 7.02 24.44 22.74
C ARG A 177 5.67 23.83 23.12
N LEU A 178 5.69 22.60 23.64
CA LEU A 178 4.50 21.91 24.14
C LEU A 178 4.44 22.00 25.67
N LYS A 179 3.37 22.60 26.20
CA LYS A 179 3.10 22.63 27.64
C LYS A 179 2.35 21.38 28.07
N ASP A 180 2.61 20.93 29.30
CA ASP A 180 1.96 19.77 29.91
C ASP A 180 1.99 18.49 29.04
N TYR A 181 3.12 18.23 28.38
CA TYR A 181 3.33 17.00 27.62
C TYR A 181 3.40 15.80 28.58
N ARG A 182 2.53 14.79 28.38
CA ARG A 182 2.32 13.68 29.33
C ARG A 182 2.85 12.36 28.79
N LYS A 183 3.33 11.50 29.69
CA LYS A 183 3.68 10.11 29.36
C LYS A 183 2.44 9.27 29.08
N GLU A 184 1.37 9.52 29.83
CA GLU A 184 0.09 8.81 29.72
C GLU A 184 -1.04 9.74 29.29
N ASN A 185 -1.99 9.21 28.52
CA ASN A 185 -3.16 9.95 28.03
C ASN A 185 -2.79 11.30 27.37
N ASN A 186 -1.68 11.30 26.62
CA ASN A 186 -1.20 12.48 25.91
C ASN A 186 -2.17 12.81 24.77
N LYS A 187 -2.63 14.07 24.71
CA LYS A 187 -3.54 14.58 23.67
C LYS A 187 -2.92 15.68 22.81
N SER A 188 -1.60 15.85 22.92
CA SER A 188 -0.87 16.84 22.13
C SER A 188 -0.71 16.40 20.67
N VAL A 189 -0.25 17.33 19.83
CA VAL A 189 0.04 17.07 18.41
C VAL A 189 1.14 16.02 18.19
N LEU A 190 1.97 15.74 19.21
CA LEU A 190 3.02 14.73 19.19
C LEU A 190 2.72 13.56 20.14
N ALA A 191 1.49 13.04 20.14
CA ALA A 191 1.10 11.93 21.02
C ALA A 191 1.56 10.53 20.54
N GLN A 192 2.39 10.44 19.50
CA GLN A 192 2.83 9.16 18.96
C GLN A 192 3.69 8.39 19.99
N PRO A 193 3.51 7.07 20.15
CA PRO A 193 4.23 6.28 21.15
C PRO A 193 5.76 6.38 21.05
N ALA A 194 6.32 6.46 19.84
CA ALA A 194 7.75 6.60 19.62
C ALA A 194 8.30 7.94 20.17
N VAL A 195 7.56 9.03 19.97
CA VAL A 195 7.94 10.36 20.48
C VAL A 195 7.83 10.41 22.00
N ILE A 196 6.74 9.86 22.57
CA ILE A 196 6.58 9.75 24.02
C ILE A 196 7.71 8.92 24.62
N LYS A 197 8.07 7.77 24.02
CA LYS A 197 9.14 6.91 24.51
C LYS A 197 10.46 7.68 24.63
N GLN A 198 10.87 8.39 23.57
CA GLN A 198 12.13 9.12 23.57
C GLN A 198 12.10 10.38 24.45
N ALA A 199 10.98 11.12 24.45
CA ALA A 199 10.82 12.30 25.32
C ALA A 199 10.85 11.97 26.82
N PHE A 200 10.52 10.72 27.19
CA PHE A 200 10.54 10.21 28.56
C PHE A 200 11.64 9.17 28.80
N ASP A 201 12.63 9.08 27.91
CA ASP A 201 13.82 8.28 28.14
C ASP A 201 14.64 8.88 29.30
N GLU A 202 15.22 8.02 30.12
CA GLU A 202 15.92 8.42 31.33
C GLU A 202 17.13 9.31 31.00
N PHE A 203 17.90 8.95 29.98
CA PHE A 203 19.06 9.72 29.55
C PHE A 203 18.66 11.10 29.02
N THR A 204 17.64 11.14 28.15
CA THR A 204 17.12 12.39 27.59
C THR A 204 16.61 13.34 28.68
N ILE A 205 15.97 12.80 29.73
CA ILE A 205 15.50 13.61 30.87
C ILE A 205 16.67 14.11 31.72
N GLN A 206 17.62 13.22 32.08
CA GLN A 206 18.72 13.54 32.99
C GLN A 206 19.64 14.61 32.41
N ASP A 207 20.01 14.45 31.15
CA ASP A 207 20.97 15.33 30.48
C ASP A 207 20.28 16.51 29.79
N GLN A 208 18.94 16.56 29.84
CA GLN A 208 18.12 17.49 29.05
C GLN A 208 18.54 17.50 27.57
N ALA A 209 18.96 16.34 27.07
CA ALA A 209 19.50 16.19 25.73
C ALA A 209 18.41 16.33 24.66
N VAL A 210 18.80 16.76 23.47
CA VAL A 210 17.96 16.66 22.28
C VAL A 210 17.98 15.20 21.82
N THR A 211 16.80 14.61 21.59
CA THR A 211 16.73 13.22 21.09
C THR A 211 17.35 13.10 19.71
N ALA A 212 17.73 11.89 19.29
CA ALA A 212 17.90 11.60 17.87
C ALA A 212 16.58 11.78 17.10
N GLY A 213 16.67 11.90 15.76
CA GLY A 213 15.51 12.08 14.89
C GLY A 213 14.48 10.96 15.01
N ILE A 214 13.24 11.34 15.31
CA ILE A 214 12.12 10.42 15.49
C ILE A 214 11.21 10.53 14.28
N GLU A 215 11.08 9.45 13.51
CA GLU A 215 10.19 9.42 12.36
C GLU A 215 8.72 9.47 12.81
N VAL A 216 7.97 10.41 12.24
CA VAL A 216 6.54 10.59 12.48
C VAL A 216 5.80 10.90 11.17
N GLY A 217 4.96 9.97 10.73
CA GLY A 217 4.20 10.15 9.49
C GLY A 217 5.12 10.32 8.28
N ASN A 218 5.12 11.52 7.70
CA ASN A 218 5.93 11.89 6.53
C ASN A 218 7.12 12.80 6.86
N GLY A 219 7.52 12.90 8.13
CA GLY A 219 8.66 13.73 8.55
C GLY A 219 9.39 13.19 9.78
N THR A 220 10.37 13.95 10.25
CA THR A 220 11.18 13.63 11.43
C THR A 220 11.04 14.76 12.45
N VAL A 221 10.94 14.40 13.73
CA VAL A 221 10.89 15.34 14.86
C VAL A 221 12.00 15.05 15.85
N TRP A 222 12.50 16.11 16.46
CA TRP A 222 13.44 16.07 17.57
C TRP A 222 12.77 16.73 18.76
N VAL A 223 13.05 16.22 19.96
CA VAL A 223 12.42 16.72 21.18
C VAL A 223 13.48 16.92 22.25
N GLN A 224 13.30 17.95 23.08
CA GLN A 224 14.16 18.23 24.23
C GLN A 224 13.29 18.45 25.47
N PRO A 225 13.39 17.58 26.50
CA PRO A 225 12.72 17.78 27.78
C PRO A 225 13.38 18.94 28.55
N SER A 226 12.58 19.88 29.05
CA SER A 226 13.09 21.06 29.79
C SER A 226 12.57 21.19 31.22
N ASN A 227 11.48 20.50 31.58
CA ASN A 227 10.86 20.58 32.91
C ASN A 227 10.16 19.26 33.28
N TYR A 228 10.93 18.18 33.37
CA TYR A 228 10.38 16.88 33.74
C TYR A 228 9.83 16.91 35.17
N ARG A 229 8.61 16.41 35.34
CA ARG A 229 7.95 16.25 36.64
C ARG A 229 7.63 14.78 36.82
N PRO A 230 8.31 14.07 37.75
CA PRO A 230 8.00 12.67 37.98
C PRO A 230 6.58 12.54 38.51
N THR A 231 5.90 11.47 38.12
CA THR A 231 4.63 11.08 38.73
C THR A 231 4.86 10.82 40.21
N LYS A 232 4.19 11.59 41.07
CA LYS A 232 4.16 11.35 42.51
C LYS A 232 2.78 10.85 42.89
N THR A 233 2.73 9.87 43.78
CA THR A 233 1.49 9.51 44.46
C THR A 233 1.00 10.76 45.19
N LEU A 234 -0.28 11.11 44.98
CA LEU A 234 -0.89 12.20 45.74
C LEU A 234 -0.88 11.82 47.22
N SER A 235 -0.53 12.76 48.09
CA SER A 235 -0.75 12.57 49.52
C SER A 235 -2.24 12.41 49.78
N LEU A 236 -2.61 11.74 50.88
CA LEU A 236 -4.02 11.61 51.26
C LEU A 236 -4.71 12.97 51.29
N SER A 237 -4.08 13.99 51.89
CA SER A 237 -4.61 15.36 51.92
C SER A 237 -4.88 15.93 50.53
N ALA A 238 -3.96 15.78 49.58
CA ALA A 238 -4.13 16.27 48.21
C ALA A 238 -5.15 15.44 47.40
N ALA A 239 -5.28 14.14 47.70
CA ALA A 239 -6.23 13.25 47.05
C ALA A 239 -7.66 13.35 47.64
N THR A 240 -7.80 13.75 48.91
CA THR A 240 -9.08 13.78 49.64
C THR A 240 -10.18 14.54 48.89
N PRO A 241 -9.97 15.75 48.32
CA PRO A 241 -11.01 16.44 47.58
C PRO A 241 -11.49 15.64 46.37
N ARG A 242 -10.57 15.01 45.64
CA ARG A 242 -10.87 14.19 44.45
C ARG A 242 -11.60 12.91 44.82
N ILE A 243 -11.10 12.19 45.83
CA ILE A 243 -11.72 10.96 46.34
C ILE A 243 -13.12 11.27 46.89
N THR A 244 -13.27 12.36 47.64
CA THR A 244 -14.58 12.77 48.19
C THR A 244 -15.57 13.08 47.07
N GLN A 245 -15.14 13.81 46.03
CA GLN A 245 -15.98 14.08 44.88
C GLN A 245 -16.40 12.78 44.16
N LEU A 246 -15.46 11.87 43.92
CA LEU A 246 -15.72 10.59 43.28
C LEU A 246 -16.70 9.73 44.11
N LEU A 247 -16.48 9.63 45.42
CA LEU A 247 -17.37 8.90 46.32
C LEU A 247 -18.75 9.54 46.43
N ARG A 248 -18.85 10.88 46.40
CA ARG A 248 -20.14 11.59 46.36
C ARG A 248 -20.89 11.28 45.06
N GLN A 249 -20.22 11.33 43.91
CA GLN A 249 -20.81 10.98 42.62
C GLN A 249 -21.26 9.51 42.58
N GLN A 250 -20.44 8.60 43.12
CA GLN A 250 -20.77 7.19 43.20
C GLN A 250 -22.01 6.95 44.07
N LYS A 251 -22.05 7.53 45.28
CA LYS A 251 -23.21 7.45 46.19
C LYS A 251 -24.45 8.08 45.59
N ALA A 252 -24.34 9.25 44.96
CA ALA A 252 -25.46 9.90 44.28
C ALA A 252 -26.02 9.03 43.16
N SER A 253 -25.15 8.38 42.38
CA SER A 253 -25.56 7.47 41.31
C SER A 253 -26.21 6.18 41.85
N ASP A 254 -25.75 5.66 42.99
CA ASP A 254 -26.38 4.52 43.65
C ASP A 254 -27.77 4.86 44.21
N LEU A 255 -27.93 6.05 44.80
CA LEU A 255 -29.23 6.56 45.23
C LEU A 255 -30.18 6.75 44.04
N ALA A 256 -29.71 7.41 42.97
CA ALA A 256 -30.49 7.60 41.75
C ALA A 256 -30.92 6.26 41.14
N LEU A 257 -30.06 5.23 41.15
CA LEU A 257 -30.41 3.90 40.67
C LEU A 257 -31.51 3.25 41.53
N ASN A 258 -31.45 3.40 42.85
CA ASN A 258 -32.47 2.86 43.73
C ASN A 258 -33.82 3.54 43.49
N ASP A 259 -33.83 4.85 43.30
CA ASP A 259 -35.06 5.59 42.99
C ASP A 259 -35.58 5.27 41.59
N ALA A 260 -34.69 5.15 40.59
CA ALA A 260 -35.01 4.70 39.24
C ALA A 260 -35.61 3.29 39.24
N LYS A 261 -35.10 2.36 40.06
CA LYS A 261 -35.67 1.00 40.21
C LYS A 261 -37.05 1.02 40.85
N LYS A 262 -37.26 1.85 41.88
CA LYS A 262 -38.59 2.03 42.50
C LYS A 262 -39.59 2.62 41.50
N LEU A 263 -39.16 3.62 40.73
CA LEU A 263 -39.93 4.23 39.66
C LEU A 263 -40.29 3.20 38.57
N ALA A 264 -39.30 2.43 38.09
CA ALA A 264 -39.55 1.39 37.11
C ALA A 264 -40.53 0.33 37.63
N ALA A 265 -40.44 -0.04 38.91
CA ALA A 265 -41.35 -1.00 39.52
C ALA A 265 -42.80 -0.49 39.66
N SER A 266 -43.02 0.83 39.69
CA SER A 266 -44.36 1.43 39.78
C SER A 266 -45.06 1.56 38.42
N ILE A 267 -44.33 1.41 37.31
CA ILE A 267 -44.86 1.55 35.94
C ILE A 267 -45.17 0.17 35.36
N LYS A 268 -46.46 -0.14 35.19
CA LYS A 268 -46.93 -1.38 34.54
C LYS A 268 -47.78 -1.10 33.31
N THR A 269 -48.45 0.04 33.29
CA THR A 269 -49.32 0.48 32.19
C THR A 269 -48.89 1.86 31.69
N THR A 270 -49.32 2.23 30.49
CA THR A 270 -49.06 3.56 29.92
C THR A 270 -49.63 4.68 30.79
N ALA A 271 -50.75 4.44 31.47
CA ALA A 271 -51.36 5.39 32.40
C ALA A 271 -50.48 5.67 33.64
N ASP A 272 -49.62 4.73 34.04
CA ASP A 272 -48.75 4.90 35.20
C ASP A 272 -47.57 5.84 34.90
N ILE A 273 -47.19 6.00 33.63
CA ILE A 273 -46.14 6.92 33.19
C ILE A 273 -46.51 8.36 33.56
N ASN A 274 -47.76 8.75 33.29
CA ASN A 274 -48.27 10.10 33.55
C ASN A 274 -48.49 10.41 35.04
N LYS A 275 -48.44 9.40 35.91
CA LYS A 275 -48.55 9.57 37.38
C LYS A 275 -47.21 9.80 38.05
N GLN A 276 -46.10 9.65 37.32
CA GLN A 276 -44.77 9.80 37.88
C GLN A 276 -44.41 11.27 38.05
N ALA A 277 -43.62 11.57 39.08
CA ALA A 277 -43.10 12.92 39.32
C ALA A 277 -42.03 13.36 38.30
N VAL A 278 -41.49 12.42 37.52
CA VAL A 278 -40.48 12.70 36.50
C VAL A 278 -41.11 12.81 35.12
N THR A 279 -40.56 13.67 34.27
CA THR A 279 -40.99 13.81 32.88
C THR A 279 -40.22 12.82 32.00
N PHE A 280 -40.94 12.01 31.22
CA PHE A 280 -40.33 11.09 30.27
C PHE A 280 -40.19 11.76 28.89
N GLN A 281 -39.03 11.56 28.25
CA GLN A 281 -38.83 11.92 26.85
C GLN A 281 -39.37 10.82 25.94
N ALA A 282 -40.24 11.18 25.00
CA ALA A 282 -40.73 10.24 23.99
C ALA A 282 -39.64 9.99 22.92
N LEU A 283 -39.23 8.73 22.76
CA LEU A 283 -38.23 8.30 21.77
C LEU A 283 -38.84 7.78 20.47
N GLY A 284 -40.15 7.50 20.45
CA GLY A 284 -40.81 6.86 19.31
C GLY A 284 -40.38 5.40 19.14
N GLU A 285 -40.42 4.91 17.90
CA GLU A 285 -39.96 3.56 17.57
C GLU A 285 -38.43 3.48 17.60
N VAL A 286 -37.90 2.56 18.41
CA VAL A 286 -36.46 2.32 18.56
C VAL A 286 -36.12 0.88 18.17
N ASN A 287 -34.93 0.69 17.61
CA ASN A 287 -34.37 -0.62 17.25
C ASN A 287 -32.95 -0.79 17.84
N ARG A 288 -32.33 -1.95 17.65
CA ARG A 288 -30.99 -2.26 18.20
C ARG A 288 -29.85 -1.41 17.62
N GLN A 289 -30.12 -0.60 16.60
CA GLN A 289 -29.19 0.31 15.93
C GLN A 289 -29.50 1.79 16.17
N THR A 290 -30.58 2.13 16.88
CA THR A 290 -30.97 3.52 17.15
C THR A 290 -29.87 4.28 17.91
N THR A 291 -29.35 5.36 17.34
CA THR A 291 -28.21 6.13 17.90
C THR A 291 -28.59 7.05 19.05
N GLN A 292 -29.87 7.30 19.28
CA GLN A 292 -30.36 8.11 20.40
C GLN A 292 -30.13 7.45 21.77
N LEU A 293 -29.87 6.15 21.80
CA LEU A 293 -29.58 5.38 23.02
C LEU A 293 -28.12 4.94 23.04
N THR A 294 -27.48 5.01 24.20
CA THR A 294 -26.15 4.41 24.42
C THR A 294 -26.20 2.89 24.24
N GLU A 295 -25.05 2.24 24.04
CA GLU A 295 -25.00 0.78 23.88
C GLU A 295 -25.61 0.02 25.07
N LYS A 296 -25.36 0.49 26.29
CA LYS A 296 -25.93 -0.08 27.52
C LYS A 296 -27.45 0.11 27.57
N GLU A 297 -27.94 1.28 27.18
CA GLU A 297 -29.39 1.56 27.13
C GLU A 297 -30.09 0.74 26.06
N ARG A 298 -29.49 0.55 24.87
CA ARG A 298 -30.02 -0.36 23.86
C ARG A 298 -30.09 -1.80 24.39
N GLY A 299 -29.02 -2.29 25.01
CA GLY A 299 -29.03 -3.61 25.65
C GLY A 299 -30.16 -3.75 26.66
N LEU A 300 -30.41 -2.71 27.46
CA LEU A 300 -31.45 -2.68 28.47
C LEU A 300 -32.87 -2.61 27.86
N ALA A 301 -33.09 -1.76 26.86
CA ALA A 301 -34.39 -1.58 26.20
C ALA A 301 -34.94 -2.89 25.63
N PHE A 302 -34.05 -3.75 25.12
CA PHE A 302 -34.41 -5.05 24.56
C PHE A 302 -34.15 -6.24 25.51
N SER A 303 -33.98 -5.98 26.81
CA SER A 303 -33.67 -7.02 27.81
C SER A 303 -34.90 -7.75 28.36
N LYS A 304 -36.09 -7.15 28.27
CA LYS A 304 -37.34 -7.70 28.82
C LYS A 304 -38.51 -7.48 27.86
N GLN A 305 -39.29 -8.54 27.64
CA GLN A 305 -40.51 -8.50 26.84
C GLN A 305 -41.68 -7.93 27.65
N ALA A 306 -42.40 -6.94 27.11
CA ALA A 306 -43.64 -6.48 27.73
C ALA A 306 -44.82 -7.45 27.51
N PRO A 307 -45.71 -7.62 28.52
CA PRO A 307 -46.96 -8.35 28.38
C PRO A 307 -47.90 -7.71 27.34
N GLU A 308 -48.90 -8.46 26.91
CA GLU A 308 -49.90 -7.97 25.94
C GLU A 308 -50.70 -6.80 26.55
N LYS A 309 -50.75 -5.66 25.84
CA LYS A 309 -51.38 -4.39 26.28
C LYS A 309 -50.78 -3.77 27.56
N ALA A 310 -49.53 -4.07 27.89
CA ALA A 310 -48.81 -3.48 29.02
C ALA A 310 -47.46 -2.88 28.58
N VAL A 311 -46.78 -2.20 29.51
CA VAL A 311 -45.41 -1.70 29.32
C VAL A 311 -44.47 -2.38 30.30
N VAL A 312 -43.17 -2.36 29.99
CA VAL A 312 -42.11 -2.73 30.91
C VAL A 312 -41.20 -1.53 31.10
N ALA A 313 -40.95 -1.19 32.36
CA ALA A 313 -39.95 -0.22 32.74
C ALA A 313 -38.70 -0.91 33.29
N VAL A 314 -37.53 -0.45 32.86
CA VAL A 314 -36.23 -0.98 33.25
C VAL A 314 -35.30 0.16 33.64
N ALA A 315 -34.56 -0.03 34.71
CA ALA A 315 -33.65 0.97 35.25
C ALA A 315 -32.18 0.50 35.18
N SER A 316 -31.26 1.41 34.86
CA SER A 316 -29.82 1.14 34.88
C SER A 316 -29.02 2.33 35.39
N LYS A 317 -27.84 2.06 35.92
CA LYS A 317 -26.89 3.08 36.38
C LYS A 317 -26.21 3.74 35.18
N THR A 318 -25.95 5.04 35.27
CA THR A 318 -25.16 5.83 34.32
C THR A 318 -23.97 6.47 35.04
N GLU A 319 -23.04 7.08 34.31
CA GLU A 319 -21.87 7.76 34.91
C GLU A 319 -22.27 8.96 35.78
N MET A 320 -23.42 9.56 35.48
CA MET A 320 -23.92 10.76 36.16
C MET A 320 -25.13 10.49 37.07
N GLY A 321 -25.63 9.25 37.12
CA GLY A 321 -26.86 8.93 37.85
C GLY A 321 -27.46 7.58 37.47
N ALA A 322 -28.72 7.60 37.03
CA ALA A 322 -29.46 6.44 36.53
C ALA A 322 -30.44 6.84 35.42
N THR A 323 -30.83 5.87 34.61
CA THR A 323 -31.79 6.00 33.51
C THR A 323 -32.95 5.03 33.73
N VAL A 324 -34.15 5.40 33.30
CA VAL A 324 -35.34 4.53 33.27
C VAL A 324 -35.90 4.55 31.85
N LEU A 325 -35.94 3.38 31.23
CA LEU A 325 -36.54 3.18 29.91
C LEU A 325 -37.88 2.47 30.10
N VAL A 326 -38.91 3.00 29.44
CA VAL A 326 -40.24 2.39 29.42
C VAL A 326 -40.54 2.02 27.98
N GLY A 327 -40.75 0.74 27.73
CA GLY A 327 -41.02 0.19 26.40
C GLY A 327 -42.31 -0.61 26.38
N ASP A 328 -42.94 -0.66 25.22
CA ASP A 328 -44.01 -1.58 24.92
C ASP A 328 -43.44 -2.93 24.47
N ARG A 329 -44.27 -3.75 23.80
CA ARG A 329 -43.90 -5.09 23.41
C ARG A 329 -42.85 -5.05 22.29
N ILE A 330 -41.69 -5.66 22.54
CA ILE A 330 -40.66 -5.87 21.52
C ILE A 330 -41.26 -6.69 20.37
N LYS A 331 -41.35 -6.08 19.19
CA LYS A 331 -41.73 -6.75 17.95
C LYS A 331 -40.46 -7.31 17.30
N THR A 332 -40.45 -8.62 17.08
CA THR A 332 -39.39 -9.26 16.30
C THR A 332 -39.91 -9.47 14.90
N ASP A 333 -39.81 -8.45 14.05
CA ASP A 333 -39.94 -8.66 12.62
C ASP A 333 -38.61 -9.19 12.09
N GLN A 334 -38.61 -10.42 11.59
CA GLN A 334 -37.50 -10.93 10.77
C GLN A 334 -37.52 -10.21 9.41
N GLN A 335 -37.19 -8.93 9.39
CA GLN A 335 -36.77 -8.29 8.16
C GLN A 335 -35.29 -8.62 7.96
N SER A 336 -35.04 -9.65 7.15
CA SER A 336 -33.70 -9.84 6.60
C SER A 336 -33.31 -8.52 5.90
N PRO A 337 -32.09 -8.00 6.14
CA PRO A 337 -31.63 -6.78 5.48
C PRO A 337 -31.52 -6.95 3.96
N LEU A 338 -31.58 -8.18 3.46
CA LEU A 338 -31.59 -8.53 2.04
C LEU A 338 -33.04 -8.64 1.55
N SER A 339 -33.36 -8.04 0.41
CA SER A 339 -34.64 -8.25 -0.27
C SER A 339 -34.83 -9.73 -0.66
N ALA A 340 -36.05 -10.14 -1.00
CA ALA A 340 -36.31 -11.50 -1.50
C ALA A 340 -35.46 -11.81 -2.74
N ASP A 341 -35.30 -10.82 -3.62
CA ASP A 341 -34.47 -10.94 -4.83
C ASP A 341 -32.98 -11.06 -4.50
N GLN A 342 -32.47 -10.28 -3.54
CA GLN A 342 -31.08 -10.39 -3.10
C GLN A 342 -30.80 -11.75 -2.46
N ARG A 343 -31.72 -12.28 -1.65
CA ARG A 343 -31.58 -13.64 -1.09
C ARG A 343 -31.62 -14.71 -2.17
N ALA A 344 -32.49 -14.57 -3.18
CA ALA A 344 -32.56 -15.49 -4.31
C ALA A 344 -31.29 -15.45 -5.16
N GLN A 345 -30.73 -14.26 -5.42
CA GLN A 345 -29.45 -14.10 -6.12
C GLN A 345 -28.28 -14.69 -5.31
N THR A 346 -28.18 -14.40 -4.02
CA THR A 346 -27.12 -14.97 -3.17
C THR A 346 -27.24 -16.49 -3.09
N ALA A 347 -28.46 -17.03 -2.96
CA ALA A 347 -28.69 -18.48 -2.98
C ALA A 347 -28.33 -19.11 -4.33
N ALA A 348 -28.60 -18.43 -5.46
CA ALA A 348 -28.20 -18.89 -6.79
C ALA A 348 -26.67 -18.94 -6.93
N ILE A 349 -25.96 -17.89 -6.50
CA ILE A 349 -24.49 -17.85 -6.53
C ILE A 349 -23.89 -18.98 -5.67
N ILE A 350 -24.40 -19.19 -4.45
CA ILE A 350 -23.94 -20.27 -3.58
C ILE A 350 -24.18 -21.64 -4.23
N ARG A 351 -25.37 -21.85 -4.82
CA ARG A 351 -25.72 -23.11 -5.50
C ARG A 351 -24.87 -23.35 -6.74
N ASP A 352 -24.60 -22.31 -7.54
CA ASP A 352 -23.79 -22.42 -8.75
C ASP A 352 -22.33 -22.73 -8.39
N ASN A 353 -21.77 -22.06 -7.38
CA ASN A 353 -20.42 -22.36 -6.88
C ASN A 353 -20.33 -23.80 -6.34
N LEU A 354 -21.28 -24.22 -5.50
CA LEU A 354 -21.30 -25.58 -4.96
C LEU A 354 -21.47 -26.63 -6.08
N GLY A 355 -22.27 -26.33 -7.10
CA GLY A 355 -22.46 -27.19 -8.26
C GLY A 355 -21.21 -27.30 -9.14
N GLN A 356 -20.46 -26.20 -9.30
CA GLN A 356 -19.17 -26.23 -9.99
C GLN A 356 -18.13 -27.03 -9.22
N ASP A 357 -18.06 -26.86 -7.90
CA ASP A 357 -17.16 -27.65 -7.04
C ASP A 357 -17.49 -29.14 -7.13
N GLN A 358 -18.78 -29.52 -7.04
CA GLN A 358 -19.22 -30.91 -7.16
C GLN A 358 -18.96 -31.51 -8.55
N LEU A 359 -19.12 -30.73 -9.62
CA LEU A 359 -18.79 -31.17 -10.98
C LEU A 359 -17.29 -31.37 -11.14
N GLN A 360 -16.48 -30.46 -10.60
CA GLN A 360 -15.04 -30.54 -10.65
C GLN A 360 -14.53 -31.78 -9.89
N ASP A 361 -15.05 -32.01 -8.68
CA ASP A 361 -14.76 -33.22 -7.90
C ASP A 361 -15.14 -34.51 -8.65
N TYR A 362 -16.29 -34.52 -9.33
CA TYR A 362 -16.72 -35.65 -10.15
C TYR A 362 -15.82 -35.87 -11.38
N LEU A 363 -15.42 -34.80 -12.06
CA LEU A 363 -14.49 -34.87 -13.20
C LEU A 363 -13.11 -35.36 -12.77
N ASP A 364 -12.62 -34.93 -11.61
CA ASP A 364 -11.34 -35.37 -11.07
C ASP A 364 -11.40 -36.83 -10.60
N TYR A 365 -12.53 -37.25 -9.99
CA TYR A 365 -12.80 -38.67 -9.72
C TYR A 365 -12.80 -39.50 -11.02
N LEU A 366 -13.49 -39.06 -12.06
CA LEU A 366 -13.53 -39.77 -13.34
C LEU A 366 -12.15 -39.88 -14.00
N ARG A 367 -11.32 -38.82 -13.93
CA ARG A 367 -9.93 -38.85 -14.40
C ARG A 367 -9.04 -39.80 -13.59
N MET A 368 -9.36 -40.00 -12.31
CA MET A 368 -8.62 -40.91 -11.43
C MET A 368 -9.01 -42.38 -11.66
N VAL A 369 -10.29 -42.65 -11.95
CA VAL A 369 -10.82 -44.02 -12.11
C VAL A 369 -10.72 -44.54 -13.54
N TYR A 370 -10.82 -43.65 -14.54
CA TYR A 370 -10.73 -44.01 -15.95
C TYR A 370 -9.48 -43.42 -16.58
N LYS A 371 -8.71 -44.26 -17.30
CA LYS A 371 -7.54 -43.83 -18.06
C LYS A 371 -8.00 -42.96 -19.24
N VAL A 372 -7.85 -41.65 -19.13
CA VAL A 372 -8.18 -40.71 -20.21
C VAL A 372 -7.06 -40.69 -21.25
N GLU A 373 -7.30 -41.25 -22.43
CA GLU A 373 -6.40 -41.12 -23.59
C GLU A 373 -6.86 -39.92 -24.44
N ILE A 374 -6.14 -38.80 -24.35
CA ILE A 374 -6.38 -37.62 -25.18
C ILE A 374 -5.83 -37.90 -26.57
N ASN A 375 -6.72 -38.11 -27.54
CA ASN A 375 -6.35 -38.30 -28.93
C ASN A 375 -5.94 -36.95 -29.56
N LYS A 376 -4.65 -36.60 -29.43
CA LYS A 376 -4.07 -35.32 -29.87
C LYS A 376 -4.30 -35.02 -31.36
N ALA A 377 -4.44 -36.03 -32.21
CA ALA A 377 -4.68 -35.85 -33.64
C ALA A 377 -6.01 -35.15 -33.97
N ASN A 378 -7.02 -35.25 -33.08
CA ASN A 378 -8.30 -34.56 -33.25
C ASN A 378 -8.30 -33.13 -32.70
N MET A 379 -7.36 -32.78 -31.80
CA MET A 379 -7.24 -31.43 -31.24
C MET A 379 -6.58 -30.46 -32.23
N GLU A 380 -5.60 -30.92 -33.01
CA GLU A 380 -4.94 -30.10 -34.03
C GLU A 380 -5.89 -29.71 -35.18
N ASN A 381 -6.84 -30.57 -35.56
CA ASN A 381 -7.85 -30.26 -36.57
C ASN A 381 -8.92 -29.26 -36.10
N ALA A 382 -9.06 -29.03 -34.79
CA ALA A 382 -10.03 -28.10 -34.24
C ALA A 382 -9.49 -26.66 -34.11
N GLN A 383 -8.16 -26.48 -34.06
CA GLN A 383 -7.54 -25.14 -34.00
C GLN A 383 -7.30 -24.51 -35.39
N GLY A 384 -7.55 -25.27 -36.46
CA GLY A 384 -7.45 -24.80 -37.85
C GLY A 384 -8.77 -24.39 -38.50
N ARG A 385 -9.85 -24.20 -37.73
CA ARG A 385 -11.15 -23.69 -38.24
C ARG A 385 -11.51 -22.34 -37.68
#